data_AF-A0A8H4L6N8-F1
#
_entry.id   AF-A0A8H4L6N8-F1
#
_cell.length_a   1.000
_cell.length_b   1.000
_cell.length_c   1.000
_cell.angle_alpha   90.00
_cell.angle_beta   90.00
_cell.angle_gamma   90.00
#
_symmetry.space_group_name_H-M   'P 1'
#
loop_
_entity.id
_entity.type
_entity.pdbx_description
1 polymer ?
#
loop_
_entity_poly.entity_id
_entity_poly.type
_entity_poly.pdbx_seq_one_letter_code
_entity_poly.pdbx_strand_id
1 'polypeptide(L)'
;MWTAEQQMAIDRKAAVRRYTREYPEHDLSIHLGQVLPIKELTISNLADYNEPNLLSSGAWNKVLSLPTLIDLKLLTATETDEAAPEHTVYFEEKYAMMGDLPHTWLSPVFSENLRVLSLYYADYWGWFPKMDFRLLGDTPFPRLKVLALGNYVLSHEWQVDWLASVGQQSGSGGLEELYLNDCPILFKARQRGSLDIEDPEYPLVSNVLDANRNKEIHNYHIRWHHVLSRWAQSMRALRVFRMGSGSWGGSGDTLNSILQDVLYSEIHYATSSHRYDTAAHRNFAGPEPLGPQSVETRKDIWATTKYLYGTGMSLSRADRLQYVEYNIGMACPYLEITPGHPRIDPEIGAFAPEKETLAKDDTSYEALLAAVRARVEIK
;
A
#
# COMPACT_ATOMS: atom_id res chain seq x y z
N MET A 1 5.73 33.65 4.03
CA MET A 1 4.25 33.72 4.01
C MET A 1 3.79 33.17 2.69
N TRP A 2 2.80 32.28 2.71
CA TRP A 2 2.02 31.90 1.53
C TRP A 2 0.83 32.86 1.45
N THR A 3 0.65 33.56 0.34
CA THR A 3 -0.48 34.48 0.15
C THR A 3 -1.41 33.99 -0.95
N ALA A 4 -2.66 34.43 -0.93
CA ALA A 4 -3.60 34.16 -2.04
C ALA A 4 -3.01 34.60 -3.39
N GLU A 5 -2.31 35.73 -3.43
CA GLU A 5 -1.62 36.22 -4.63
C GLU A 5 -0.49 35.29 -5.10
N GLN A 6 0.28 34.71 -4.17
CA GLN A 6 1.33 33.74 -4.49
C GLN A 6 0.74 32.42 -4.99
N GLN A 7 -0.32 31.91 -4.37
CA GLN A 7 -1.05 30.74 -4.86
C GLN A 7 -1.61 30.99 -6.26
N MET A 8 -2.25 32.15 -6.48
CA MET A 8 -2.78 32.54 -7.80
C MET A 8 -1.69 32.68 -8.87
N ALA A 9 -0.47 33.06 -8.49
CA ALA A 9 0.66 33.11 -9.40
C ALA A 9 1.16 31.69 -9.75
N ILE A 10 1.22 30.80 -8.76
CA ILE A 10 1.59 29.38 -8.95
C ILE A 10 0.55 28.68 -9.82
N ASP A 11 -0.74 28.85 -9.54
CA ASP A 11 -1.83 28.22 -10.31
C ASP A 11 -1.90 28.72 -11.76
N ARG A 12 -1.66 30.03 -11.96
CA ARG A 12 -1.54 30.61 -13.32
C ARG A 12 -0.37 30.00 -14.09
N LYS A 13 0.75 29.76 -13.41
CA LYS A 13 1.93 29.11 -13.99
C LYS A 13 1.66 27.62 -14.29
N ALA A 14 0.88 26.95 -13.44
CA ALA A 14 0.51 25.55 -13.59
C ALA A 14 -0.65 25.31 -14.59
N ALA A 15 -1.20 26.37 -15.20
CA ALA A 15 -2.26 26.31 -16.21
C ALA A 15 -3.51 25.49 -15.79
N VAL A 16 -3.85 25.49 -14.50
CA VAL A 16 -5.02 24.75 -13.96
C VAL A 16 -6.30 25.49 -14.36
N ARG A 17 -6.80 25.25 -15.58
CA ARG A 17 -7.90 26.02 -16.21
C ARG A 17 -9.32 25.68 -15.70
N ARG A 18 -9.50 24.69 -14.82
CA ARG A 18 -10.83 24.10 -14.54
C ARG A 18 -11.35 24.19 -13.11
N TYR A 19 -10.68 24.90 -12.20
CA TYR A 19 -11.18 25.07 -10.83
C TYR A 19 -11.20 26.56 -10.43
N THR A 20 -12.39 27.16 -10.36
CA THR A 20 -12.61 28.37 -9.55
C THR A 20 -12.59 27.94 -8.09
N ARG A 21 -11.42 28.00 -7.45
CA ARG A 21 -11.31 27.83 -6.01
C ARG A 21 -11.58 29.16 -5.32
N GLU A 22 -12.66 29.23 -4.56
CA GLU A 22 -12.74 30.16 -3.44
C GLU A 22 -11.71 29.68 -2.41
N TYR A 23 -10.68 30.49 -2.16
CA TYR A 23 -9.72 30.25 -1.10
C TYR A 23 -10.32 30.81 0.18
N PRO A 24 -10.83 29.96 1.10
CA PRO A 24 -11.44 30.48 2.30
C PRO A 24 -10.36 31.18 3.12
N GLU A 25 -10.61 32.41 3.55
CA GLU A 25 -9.70 33.18 4.42
C GLU A 25 -9.60 32.60 5.86
N HIS A 26 -10.06 31.36 6.08
CA HIS A 26 -10.22 30.74 7.40
C HIS A 26 -8.89 30.52 8.15
N ASP A 27 -7.76 30.52 7.46
CA ASP A 27 -6.44 30.30 8.07
C ASP A 27 -5.84 31.55 8.75
N LEU A 28 -6.47 32.73 8.61
CA LEU A 28 -6.00 33.97 9.25
C LEU A 28 -6.15 33.97 10.79
N SER A 29 -6.89 33.01 11.34
CA SER A 29 -7.14 32.88 12.78
C SER A 29 -6.08 32.06 13.54
N ILE A 30 -5.20 31.34 12.84
CA ILE A 30 -4.14 30.55 13.48
C ILE A 30 -2.97 31.48 13.79
N HIS A 31 -2.75 31.76 15.08
CA HIS A 31 -1.61 32.56 15.51
C HIS A 31 -0.28 31.89 15.09
N LEU A 32 0.48 32.55 14.22
CA LEU A 32 1.78 32.12 13.65
C LEU A 32 2.86 31.71 14.68
N GLY A 33 2.64 31.95 15.98
CA GLY A 33 3.50 31.50 17.08
C GLY A 33 3.19 30.10 17.62
N GLN A 34 2.04 29.51 17.27
CA GLN A 34 1.74 28.10 17.55
C GLN A 34 2.23 27.26 16.37
N VAL A 35 3.47 26.77 16.46
CA VAL A 35 3.92 25.67 15.61
C VAL A 35 3.07 24.46 15.97
N LEU A 36 2.09 24.12 15.14
CA LEU A 36 1.35 22.87 15.28
C LEU A 36 2.33 21.73 14.95
N PRO A 37 2.73 20.90 15.93
CA PRO A 37 3.62 19.80 15.64
C PRO A 37 2.89 18.79 14.75
N ILE A 38 3.37 18.61 13.52
CA ILE A 38 2.82 17.61 12.61
C ILE A 38 3.19 16.24 13.17
N LYS A 39 2.17 15.40 13.40
CA LYS A 39 2.33 14.02 13.87
C LYS A 39 2.14 12.99 12.77
N GLU A 40 1.21 13.28 11.88
CA GLU A 40 0.82 12.42 10.77
C GLU A 40 0.92 13.21 9.46
N LEU A 41 1.56 12.61 8.46
CA LEU A 41 1.57 13.08 7.09
C LEU A 41 0.98 11.99 6.21
N THR A 42 -0.16 12.31 5.60
CA THR A 42 -0.88 11.41 4.70
C THR A 42 -0.97 12.05 3.33
N ILE A 43 -0.46 11.35 2.31
CA ILE A 43 -0.51 11.79 0.92
C ILE A 43 -1.25 10.74 0.10
N SER A 44 -2.30 11.19 -0.58
CA SER A 44 -3.06 10.37 -1.51
C SER A 44 -2.80 10.86 -2.92
N ASN A 45 -2.63 9.92 -3.84
CA ASN A 45 -2.26 10.18 -5.22
C ASN A 45 -0.90 10.89 -5.35
N LEU A 46 0.10 10.42 -4.60
CA LEU A 46 1.49 10.77 -4.84
C LEU A 46 1.85 10.28 -6.26
N ALA A 47 2.36 11.14 -7.13
CA ALA A 47 2.75 10.70 -8.46
C ALA A 47 3.91 9.69 -8.40
N ASP A 48 3.96 8.74 -9.32
CA ASP A 48 5.01 7.73 -9.46
C ASP A 48 6.29 8.25 -10.12
N TYR A 49 6.60 9.53 -9.93
CA TYR A 49 7.85 10.14 -10.37
C TYR A 49 8.45 11.02 -9.26
N ASN A 50 9.76 11.22 -9.31
CA ASN A 50 10.46 12.08 -8.37
C ASN A 50 10.43 13.53 -8.84
N GLU A 51 9.74 14.41 -8.12
CA GLU A 51 9.76 15.85 -8.37
C GLU A 51 11.03 16.50 -7.77
N PRO A 52 12.03 16.91 -8.58
CA PRO A 52 13.32 17.37 -8.05
C PRO A 52 13.20 18.63 -7.21
N ASN A 53 12.23 19.51 -7.52
CA ASN A 53 12.00 20.73 -6.74
C ASN A 53 11.46 20.42 -5.35
N LEU A 54 10.69 19.34 -5.19
CA LEU A 54 10.19 18.89 -3.89
C LEU A 54 11.33 18.29 -3.07
N LEU A 55 12.12 17.38 -3.66
CA LEU A 55 13.22 16.70 -2.99
C LEU A 55 14.35 17.67 -2.55
N SER A 56 14.60 18.71 -3.34
CA SER A 56 15.55 19.78 -3.00
C SER A 56 14.97 20.86 -2.07
N SER A 57 13.68 20.83 -1.77
CA SER A 57 13.02 21.86 -0.96
C SER A 57 13.46 21.78 0.50
N GLY A 58 14.08 22.86 1.00
CA GLY A 58 14.43 22.99 2.41
C GLY A 58 13.21 23.00 3.35
N ALA A 59 12.04 23.43 2.87
CA ALA A 59 10.81 23.36 3.64
C ALA A 59 10.30 21.92 3.77
N TRP A 60 10.37 21.16 2.67
CA TRP A 60 9.99 19.76 2.64
C TRP A 60 10.88 18.91 3.56
N ASN A 61 12.20 19.07 3.44
CA ASN A 61 13.16 18.39 4.29
C ASN A 61 12.96 18.72 5.79
N LYS A 62 12.57 19.96 6.12
CA LYS A 62 12.22 20.34 7.49
C LYS A 62 10.99 19.58 8.01
N VAL A 63 9.95 19.42 7.20
CA VAL A 63 8.73 18.67 7.58
C VAL A 63 9.07 17.20 7.83
N LEU A 64 9.80 16.56 6.91
CA LEU A 64 10.18 15.15 7.05
C LEU A 64 11.15 14.90 8.21
N SER A 65 11.93 15.91 8.61
CA SER A 65 12.85 15.82 9.75
C SER A 65 12.20 16.18 11.10
N LEU A 66 10.90 16.46 11.15
CA LEU A 66 10.23 16.80 12.41
C LEU A 66 10.26 15.60 13.36
N PRO A 67 10.80 15.74 14.59
CA PRO A 67 10.77 14.64 15.58
C PRO A 67 9.35 14.24 16.00
N THR A 68 8.38 15.11 15.74
CA THR A 68 6.97 14.88 16.04
C THR A 68 6.27 14.06 14.97
N LEU A 69 6.82 14.01 13.75
CA LEU A 69 6.27 13.22 12.65
C LEU A 69 6.57 11.75 12.91
N ILE A 70 5.52 11.00 13.25
CA ILE A 70 5.60 9.60 13.67
C ILE A 70 4.71 8.68 12.81
N ASP A 71 3.84 9.25 11.97
CA ASP A 71 2.97 8.51 11.07
C ASP A 71 3.12 9.05 9.64
N LEU A 72 3.51 8.16 8.72
CA LEU A 72 3.64 8.45 7.31
C LEU A 72 2.78 7.47 6.50
N LYS A 73 1.83 8.00 5.72
CA LYS A 73 0.96 7.20 4.86
C LYS A 73 1.01 7.72 3.44
N LEU A 74 1.45 6.86 2.52
CA LEU A 74 1.60 7.18 1.11
C LEU A 74 0.70 6.24 0.30
N LEU A 75 -0.12 6.82 -0.57
CA LEU A 75 -0.71 6.14 -1.72
C LEU A 75 -0.13 6.77 -2.98
N THR A 76 0.71 6.01 -3.67
CA THR A 76 1.28 6.41 -4.95
C THR A 76 0.33 6.01 -6.07
N ALA A 77 -0.05 6.98 -6.90
CA ALA A 77 -0.80 6.77 -8.12
C ALA A 77 0.14 6.33 -9.25
N THR A 78 -0.41 5.62 -10.22
CA THR A 78 0.33 5.14 -11.39
C THR A 78 -0.14 5.89 -12.62
N GLU A 79 0.77 6.39 -13.43
CA GLU A 79 0.43 6.89 -14.76
C GLU A 79 -0.07 5.72 -15.62
N THR A 80 -1.22 5.89 -16.28
CA THR A 80 -1.81 4.84 -17.13
C THR A 80 -2.15 5.40 -18.50
N ASP A 81 -1.95 4.59 -19.53
CA ASP A 81 -2.47 4.86 -20.87
C ASP A 81 -3.86 4.22 -20.99
N GLU A 82 -4.93 5.01 -20.80
CA GLU A 82 -6.31 4.51 -20.89
C GLU A 82 -6.63 3.89 -22.26
N ALA A 83 -5.97 4.34 -23.33
CA ALA A 83 -6.21 3.85 -24.68
C ALA A 83 -5.43 2.56 -24.98
N ALA A 84 -4.28 2.36 -24.32
CA ALA A 84 -3.44 1.18 -24.46
C ALA A 84 -2.76 0.83 -23.11
N PRO A 85 -3.47 0.20 -22.16
CA PRO A 85 -2.96 -0.09 -20.82
C PRO A 85 -1.64 -0.89 -20.80
N GLU A 86 -1.42 -1.73 -21.81
CA GLU A 86 -0.16 -2.46 -22.03
C GLU A 86 1.06 -1.55 -22.19
N HIS A 87 0.86 -0.28 -22.55
CA HIS A 87 1.94 0.70 -22.69
C HIS A 87 2.45 1.22 -21.35
N THR A 88 1.65 1.09 -20.29
CA THR A 88 1.99 1.57 -18.94
C THR A 88 3.31 0.98 -18.44
N VAL A 89 3.71 -0.21 -18.90
CA VAL A 89 5.00 -0.83 -18.58
C VAL A 89 6.21 -0.04 -19.11
N TYR A 90 6.03 0.81 -20.12
CA TYR A 90 7.11 1.60 -20.73
C TYR A 90 7.27 2.98 -20.11
N PHE A 91 6.42 3.37 -19.16
CA PHE A 91 6.63 4.60 -18.38
C PHE A 91 7.74 4.33 -17.36
N GLU A 92 8.88 4.99 -17.57
CA GLU A 92 10.14 4.67 -16.89
C GLU A 92 10.22 5.29 -15.49
N GLU A 93 9.48 6.37 -15.30
CA GLU A 93 9.48 7.23 -14.11
C GLU A 93 9.21 6.43 -12.83
N LYS A 94 8.28 5.47 -12.89
CA LYS A 94 7.95 4.60 -11.76
C LYS A 94 9.09 3.70 -11.31
N TYR A 95 9.96 3.27 -12.23
CA TYR A 95 11.13 2.46 -11.88
C TYR A 95 12.17 3.31 -11.14
N ALA A 96 12.39 4.53 -11.60
CA ALA A 96 13.27 5.49 -10.92
C ALA A 96 12.71 5.89 -9.55
N MET A 97 11.40 6.18 -9.47
CA MET A 97 10.73 6.55 -8.22
C MET A 97 10.85 5.45 -7.17
N MET A 98 10.64 4.18 -7.53
CA MET A 98 10.80 3.06 -6.60
C MET A 98 12.25 2.81 -6.19
N GLY A 99 13.21 2.99 -7.11
CA GLY A 99 14.63 2.90 -6.81
C GLY A 99 15.10 3.99 -5.84
N ASP A 100 14.55 5.19 -5.95
CA ASP A 100 14.91 6.35 -5.13
C ASP A 100 14.09 6.47 -3.83
N LEU A 101 12.98 5.74 -3.70
CA LEU A 101 12.10 5.81 -2.54
C LEU A 101 12.85 5.57 -1.20
N PRO A 102 13.77 4.58 -1.09
CA PRO A 102 14.62 4.39 0.09
C PRO A 102 15.53 5.58 0.42
N HIS A 103 15.91 6.37 -0.58
CA HIS A 103 16.83 7.51 -0.43
C HIS A 103 16.12 8.86 -0.26
N THR A 104 14.82 8.90 -0.53
CA THR A 104 14.00 10.11 -0.48
C THR A 104 13.02 10.03 0.68
N TRP A 105 11.80 9.55 0.44
CA TRP A 105 10.70 9.50 1.38
C TRP A 105 10.96 8.59 2.59
N LEU A 106 11.76 7.54 2.38
CA LEU A 106 12.06 6.53 3.41
C LEU A 106 13.51 6.58 3.89
N SER A 107 14.23 7.66 3.58
CA SER A 107 15.59 7.87 4.06
C SER A 107 15.69 7.63 5.58
N PRO A 108 16.76 6.94 6.06
CA PRO A 108 16.98 6.70 7.49
C PRO A 108 16.89 7.96 8.37
N VAL A 109 17.26 9.12 7.81
CA VAL A 109 17.20 10.42 8.50
C VAL A 109 15.76 10.80 8.88
N PHE A 110 14.79 10.46 8.03
CA PHE A 110 13.38 10.80 8.24
C PHE A 110 12.64 9.67 8.96
N SER A 111 13.11 8.44 8.78
CA SER A 111 12.39 7.25 9.19
C SER A 111 12.66 6.81 10.64
N GLU A 112 13.62 7.45 11.33
CA GLU A 112 14.06 7.08 12.69
C GLU A 112 12.93 7.15 13.73
N ASN A 113 12.02 8.12 13.59
CA ASN A 113 10.95 8.38 14.56
C ASN A 113 9.62 7.73 14.18
N LEU A 114 9.51 7.18 12.97
CA LEU A 114 8.26 6.61 12.48
C LEU A 114 7.83 5.44 13.36
N ARG A 115 6.55 5.47 13.73
CA ARG A 115 5.83 4.43 14.47
C ARG A 115 4.79 3.75 13.60
N VAL A 116 4.23 4.48 12.63
CA VAL A 116 3.28 3.99 11.65
C VAL A 116 3.81 4.32 10.26
N LEU A 117 3.82 3.31 9.39
CA LEU A 117 4.15 3.45 7.99
C LEU A 117 3.11 2.72 7.16
N SER A 118 2.48 3.43 6.23
CA SER A 118 1.59 2.85 5.23
C SER A 118 2.12 3.15 3.83
N LEU A 119 2.47 2.10 3.09
CA LEU A 119 2.95 2.20 1.71
C LEU A 119 2.00 1.47 0.78
N TYR A 120 1.29 2.24 -0.02
CA TYR A 120 0.34 1.74 -1.00
C TYR A 120 0.74 2.25 -2.38
N TYR A 121 0.60 1.41 -3.37
CA TYR A 121 0.76 1.74 -4.77
C TYR A 121 -0.52 1.36 -5.51
N ALA A 122 -0.95 2.17 -6.48
CA ALA A 122 -2.20 1.94 -7.20
C ALA A 122 -2.18 0.66 -8.04
N ASP A 123 -0.99 0.18 -8.41
CA ASP A 123 -0.74 -1.10 -9.07
C ASP A 123 0.13 -2.02 -8.19
N TYR A 124 0.47 -3.21 -8.66
CA TYR A 124 1.42 -4.10 -8.01
C TYR A 124 2.86 -3.56 -8.06
N TRP A 125 3.58 -3.73 -6.95
CA TRP A 125 4.96 -3.27 -6.79
C TRP A 125 5.76 -4.23 -5.89
N GLY A 126 7.05 -3.96 -5.72
CA GLY A 126 7.95 -4.79 -4.89
C GLY A 126 8.81 -5.70 -5.75
N TRP A 127 8.19 -6.50 -6.63
CA TRP A 127 8.92 -7.26 -7.64
C TRP A 127 9.23 -6.42 -8.89
N PHE A 128 8.20 -5.82 -9.52
CA PHE A 128 8.37 -4.93 -10.67
C PHE A 128 7.22 -3.92 -10.80
N PRO A 129 7.42 -2.61 -10.56
CA PRO A 129 8.70 -1.96 -10.25
C PRO A 129 9.29 -2.46 -8.92
N LYS A 130 10.61 -2.63 -8.92
CA LYS A 130 11.35 -3.21 -7.79
C LYS A 130 11.41 -2.22 -6.63
N MET A 131 11.06 -2.69 -5.43
CA MET A 131 11.38 -1.98 -4.18
C MET A 131 12.43 -2.77 -3.40
N ASP A 132 13.64 -2.23 -3.29
CA ASP A 132 14.72 -2.85 -2.54
C ASP A 132 14.82 -2.28 -1.12
N PHE A 133 14.12 -2.91 -0.18
CA PHE A 133 14.17 -2.50 1.21
C PHE A 133 15.53 -2.75 1.89
N ARG A 134 16.45 -3.52 1.30
CA ARG A 134 17.80 -3.71 1.84
C ARG A 134 18.59 -2.39 1.84
N LEU A 135 18.22 -1.44 0.98
CA LEU A 135 18.81 -0.10 0.91
C LEU A 135 18.51 0.77 2.15
N LEU A 136 17.56 0.35 2.99
CA LEU A 136 17.23 1.04 4.25
C LEU A 136 18.16 0.64 5.41
N GLY A 137 19.13 -0.25 5.17
CA GLY A 137 20.11 -0.71 6.14
C GLY A 137 19.63 -1.87 7.01
N ASP A 138 20.51 -2.34 7.90
CA ASP A 138 20.30 -3.57 8.68
C ASP A 138 19.23 -3.43 9.78
N THR A 139 18.94 -2.20 10.22
CA THR A 139 17.95 -1.91 11.28
C THR A 139 16.94 -0.86 10.80
N PRO A 140 16.12 -1.20 9.81
CA PRO A 140 15.19 -0.27 9.19
C PRO A 140 14.08 0.11 10.17
N PHE A 141 13.73 1.40 10.19
CA PHE A 141 12.65 1.97 11.00
C PHE A 141 12.68 1.51 12.47
N PRO A 142 13.69 1.94 13.27
CA PRO A 142 13.97 1.36 14.58
C PRO A 142 12.81 1.46 15.59
N ARG A 143 11.89 2.41 15.40
CA ARG A 143 10.74 2.65 16.28
C ARG A 143 9.39 2.24 15.69
N LEU A 144 9.39 1.62 14.51
CA LEU A 144 8.17 1.25 13.82
C LEU A 144 7.41 0.18 14.58
N LYS A 145 6.11 0.37 14.71
CA LYS A 145 5.17 -0.54 15.37
C LYS A 145 4.11 -1.03 14.43
N VAL A 146 3.69 -0.20 13.48
CA VAL A 146 2.62 -0.50 12.54
C VAL A 146 3.17 -0.37 11.12
N LEU A 147 3.02 -1.45 10.36
CA LEU A 147 3.32 -1.47 8.93
C LEU A 147 2.07 -1.89 8.16
N ALA A 148 1.67 -1.09 7.19
CA ALA A 148 0.62 -1.41 6.25
C ALA A 148 1.18 -1.36 4.82
N LEU A 149 0.99 -2.44 4.07
CA LEU A 149 1.37 -2.54 2.67
C LEU A 149 0.12 -2.77 1.83
N GLY A 150 0.02 -2.07 0.71
CA GLY A 150 -1.03 -2.26 -0.29
C GLY A 150 -0.44 -2.62 -1.65
N ASN A 151 -0.95 -3.66 -2.31
CA ASN A 151 -0.46 -4.18 -3.60
C ASN A 151 1.02 -4.58 -3.62
N TYR A 152 1.62 -4.88 -2.46
CA TYR A 152 3.01 -5.31 -2.41
C TYR A 152 3.14 -6.80 -2.75
N VAL A 153 3.94 -7.12 -3.77
CA VAL A 153 4.17 -8.47 -4.26
C VAL A 153 5.38 -9.09 -3.56
N LEU A 154 5.13 -10.20 -2.85
CA LEU A 154 6.18 -11.03 -2.24
C LEU A 154 6.71 -12.03 -3.28
N SER A 155 8.02 -12.02 -3.50
CA SER A 155 8.71 -12.89 -4.45
C SER A 155 9.94 -13.58 -3.87
N HIS A 156 10.55 -13.02 -2.81
CA HIS A 156 11.84 -13.50 -2.27
C HIS A 156 11.80 -13.77 -0.78
N GLU A 157 12.61 -14.72 -0.32
CA GLU A 157 12.73 -15.04 1.12
C GLU A 157 13.29 -13.88 1.95
N TRP A 158 14.20 -13.08 1.38
CA TRP A 158 14.77 -11.95 2.09
C TRP A 158 13.72 -10.91 2.47
N GLN A 159 12.63 -10.77 1.70
CA GLN A 159 11.52 -9.84 2.02
C GLN A 159 10.80 -10.29 3.30
N VAL A 160 10.67 -11.61 3.48
CA VAL A 160 10.07 -12.22 4.68
C VAL A 160 10.91 -11.92 5.91
N ASP A 161 12.23 -12.07 5.79
CA ASP A 161 13.19 -11.74 6.84
C ASP A 161 13.21 -10.26 7.18
N TRP A 162 13.23 -9.42 6.15
CA TRP A 162 13.23 -7.99 6.30
C TRP A 162 11.99 -7.52 7.05
N LEU A 163 10.79 -7.98 6.66
CA LEU A 163 9.55 -7.65 7.37
C LEU A 163 9.59 -8.08 8.85
N ALA A 164 10.28 -9.18 9.16
CA ALA A 164 10.46 -9.64 10.54
C ALA A 164 11.53 -8.85 11.32
N SER A 165 12.42 -8.12 10.65
CA SER A 165 13.46 -7.30 11.29
C SER A 165 13.04 -5.85 11.55
N VAL A 166 12.00 -5.38 10.87
CA VAL A 166 11.46 -4.02 11.05
C VAL A 166 11.06 -3.77 12.51
N GLY A 167 11.49 -2.61 13.03
CA GLY A 167 11.11 -2.16 14.37
C GLY A 167 11.70 -2.97 15.52
N GLN A 168 12.71 -3.82 15.30
CA GLN A 168 13.33 -4.65 16.36
C GLN A 168 13.88 -3.83 17.55
N GLN A 169 14.25 -2.57 17.32
CA GLN A 169 14.74 -1.67 18.37
C GLN A 169 13.61 -0.91 19.09
N SER A 170 12.35 -1.15 18.72
CA SER A 170 11.21 -0.59 19.43
C SER A 170 11.13 -1.22 20.82
N GLY A 171 10.50 -0.53 21.78
CA GLY A 171 10.32 -1.08 23.13
C GLY A 171 9.54 -2.42 23.18
N SER A 172 8.87 -2.80 22.09
CA SER A 172 8.18 -4.09 21.93
C SER A 172 9.05 -5.19 21.31
N GLY A 173 10.24 -4.87 20.77
CA GLY A 173 11.13 -5.83 20.12
C GLY A 173 10.70 -6.23 18.70
N GLY A 174 9.96 -5.37 18.00
CA GLY A 174 9.49 -5.60 16.62
C GLY A 174 8.16 -4.92 16.33
N LEU A 175 7.67 -5.13 15.10
CA LEU A 175 6.32 -4.72 14.68
C LEU A 175 5.23 -5.30 15.60
N GLU A 176 4.33 -4.43 16.04
CA GLU A 176 3.13 -4.78 16.82
C GLU A 176 1.93 -5.05 15.91
N GLU A 177 1.86 -4.40 14.75
CA GLU A 177 0.76 -4.54 13.80
C GLU A 177 1.26 -4.63 12.35
N LEU A 178 0.72 -5.60 11.61
CA LEU A 178 1.01 -5.81 10.18
C LEU A 178 -0.30 -5.97 9.40
N TYR A 179 -0.47 -5.13 8.38
CA TYR A 179 -1.61 -5.10 7.48
C TYR A 179 -1.15 -5.34 6.04
N LEU A 180 -1.68 -6.38 5.40
CA LEU A 180 -1.37 -6.76 4.02
C LEU A 180 -2.63 -6.67 3.17
N ASN A 181 -2.74 -5.59 2.39
CA ASN A 181 -3.92 -5.29 1.59
C ASN A 181 -3.66 -5.62 0.13
N ASP A 182 -4.32 -6.65 -0.40
CA ASP A 182 -4.10 -7.15 -1.76
C ASP A 182 -2.60 -7.37 -2.05
N CYS A 183 -1.88 -7.94 -1.08
CA CYS A 183 -0.48 -8.29 -1.22
C CYS A 183 -0.35 -9.78 -1.58
N PRO A 184 -0.08 -10.15 -2.85
CA PRO A 184 0.03 -11.54 -3.28
C PRO A 184 1.46 -12.08 -3.19
N ILE A 185 1.60 -13.39 -3.40
CA ILE A 185 2.88 -14.01 -3.75
C ILE A 185 3.00 -14.16 -5.27
N LEU A 186 4.12 -13.70 -5.83
CA LEU A 186 4.51 -14.02 -7.19
C LEU A 186 4.94 -15.49 -7.27
N PHE A 187 4.28 -16.29 -8.09
CA PHE A 187 4.67 -17.69 -8.31
C PHE A 187 5.30 -17.92 -9.67
N LYS A 188 5.05 -17.03 -10.63
CA LYS A 188 5.53 -17.15 -12.01
C LYS A 188 5.66 -15.78 -12.65
N ALA A 189 6.73 -15.58 -13.42
CA ALA A 189 6.94 -14.39 -14.22
C ALA A 189 7.34 -14.78 -15.65
N ARG A 190 6.56 -14.34 -16.63
CA ARG A 190 6.93 -14.26 -18.03
C ARG A 190 7.37 -12.84 -18.32
N GLN A 191 8.67 -12.60 -18.40
CA GLN A 191 9.27 -11.28 -18.56
C GLN A 191 10.23 -11.26 -19.76
N ARG A 192 10.77 -10.11 -20.16
CA ARG A 192 11.62 -9.98 -21.36
C ARG A 192 13.10 -10.02 -21.00
N GLY A 193 13.88 -10.81 -21.74
CA GLY A 193 15.31 -10.98 -21.52
C GLY A 193 15.62 -11.80 -20.28
N SER A 194 16.90 -11.91 -19.92
CA SER A 194 17.32 -12.62 -18.72
C SER A 194 17.05 -11.80 -17.46
N LEU A 195 16.91 -12.49 -16.33
CA LEU A 195 16.91 -11.88 -15.00
C LEU A 195 18.28 -11.28 -14.68
N ASP A 196 18.31 -10.41 -13.68
CA ASP A 196 19.51 -9.75 -13.18
C ASP A 196 20.46 -10.79 -12.55
N ILE A 197 21.74 -10.71 -12.93
CA ILE A 197 22.81 -11.59 -12.44
C ILE A 197 23.29 -11.11 -11.06
N GLU A 198 23.28 -9.79 -10.82
CA GLU A 198 23.75 -9.19 -9.59
C GLU A 198 22.69 -9.22 -8.49
N ASP A 199 21.41 -9.21 -8.88
CA ASP A 199 20.27 -9.41 -7.97
C ASP A 199 19.31 -10.49 -8.50
N PRO A 200 19.62 -11.78 -8.21
CA PRO A 200 18.90 -12.89 -8.79
C PRO A 200 17.38 -12.80 -8.65
N GLU A 201 16.70 -13.27 -9.69
CA GLU A 201 15.23 -13.35 -9.76
C GLU A 201 14.50 -11.98 -9.82
N TYR A 202 15.23 -10.87 -10.01
CA TYR A 202 14.64 -9.60 -10.46
C TYR A 202 14.83 -9.39 -11.96
N PRO A 203 13.87 -8.77 -12.65
CA PRO A 203 14.03 -8.39 -14.05
C PRO A 203 14.88 -7.12 -14.16
N LEU A 204 15.67 -7.02 -15.24
CA LEU A 204 16.34 -5.77 -15.61
C LEU A 204 15.33 -4.85 -16.31
N VAL A 205 15.20 -3.61 -15.84
CA VAL A 205 14.33 -2.59 -16.45
C VAL A 205 14.67 -2.42 -17.94
N SER A 206 15.95 -2.34 -18.28
CA SER A 206 16.41 -2.23 -19.67
C SER A 206 15.98 -3.41 -20.56
N ASN A 207 15.93 -4.62 -20.01
CA ASN A 207 15.45 -5.79 -20.76
C ASN A 207 13.93 -5.75 -20.96
N VAL A 208 13.18 -5.29 -19.96
CA VAL A 208 11.71 -5.15 -20.03
C VAL A 208 11.30 -4.11 -21.08
N LEU A 209 12.00 -2.97 -21.10
CA LEU A 209 11.75 -1.87 -22.02
C LEU A 209 12.17 -2.18 -23.47
N ASP A 210 13.13 -3.08 -23.68
CA ASP A 210 13.55 -3.49 -25.03
C ASP A 210 12.56 -4.49 -25.65
N ALA A 211 11.69 -3.98 -26.52
CA ALA A 211 10.65 -4.77 -27.18
C ALA A 211 11.16 -5.94 -28.03
N ASN A 212 12.44 -5.95 -28.40
CA ASN A 212 13.06 -6.98 -29.22
C ASN A 212 13.55 -8.19 -28.41
N ARG A 213 13.53 -8.11 -27.07
CA ARG A 213 13.96 -9.21 -26.21
C ARG A 213 12.94 -10.35 -26.23
N ASN A 214 13.48 -11.57 -26.25
CA ASN A 214 12.67 -12.77 -26.10
C ASN A 214 12.01 -12.80 -24.72
N LYS A 215 10.81 -13.38 -24.65
CA LYS A 215 10.12 -13.61 -23.38
C LYS A 215 10.67 -14.88 -22.73
N GLU A 216 11.04 -14.79 -21.46
CA GLU A 216 11.53 -15.89 -20.63
C GLU A 216 10.55 -16.13 -19.49
N ILE A 217 10.41 -17.39 -19.07
CA ILE A 217 9.54 -17.79 -17.97
C ILE A 217 10.42 -18.19 -16.78
N HIS A 218 10.12 -17.62 -15.63
CA HIS A 218 10.71 -17.96 -14.35
C HIS A 218 9.62 -18.35 -13.35
N ASN A 219 9.88 -19.37 -12.53
CA ASN A 219 8.95 -19.83 -11.49
C ASN A 219 9.59 -19.58 -10.13
N TYR A 220 8.81 -19.00 -9.21
CA TYR A 220 9.23 -18.72 -7.84
C TYR A 220 8.75 -19.83 -6.92
N HIS A 221 9.57 -20.14 -5.91
CA HIS A 221 9.30 -21.24 -4.98
C HIS A 221 8.65 -20.80 -3.66
N ILE A 222 8.67 -19.50 -3.35
CA ILE A 222 8.04 -18.98 -2.13
C ILE A 222 6.51 -19.22 -2.14
N ARG A 223 5.95 -19.52 -0.98
CA ARG A 223 4.52 -19.81 -0.76
C ARG A 223 4.10 -19.23 0.58
N TRP A 224 2.79 -19.03 0.80
CA TRP A 224 2.31 -18.39 2.01
C TRP A 224 2.69 -19.20 3.26
N HIS A 225 2.65 -20.53 3.21
CA HIS A 225 3.10 -21.34 4.33
C HIS A 225 4.58 -21.15 4.69
N HIS A 226 5.46 -20.82 3.74
CA HIS A 226 6.85 -20.45 4.05
C HIS A 226 6.91 -19.13 4.81
N VAL A 227 6.20 -18.12 4.31
CA VAL A 227 6.14 -16.75 4.87
C VAL A 227 5.54 -16.76 6.28
N LEU A 228 4.34 -17.30 6.42
CA LEU A 228 3.53 -17.24 7.64
C LEU A 228 4.11 -18.10 8.75
N SER A 229 4.64 -19.28 8.43
CA SER A 229 5.32 -20.14 9.42
C SER A 229 6.56 -19.47 10.00
N ARG A 230 7.29 -18.70 9.16
CA ARG A 230 8.45 -17.93 9.60
C ARG A 230 8.04 -16.79 10.53
N TRP A 231 7.04 -15.98 10.13
CA TRP A 231 6.54 -14.88 10.96
C TRP A 231 5.92 -15.34 12.29
N ALA A 232 5.27 -16.50 12.32
CA ALA A 232 4.76 -17.09 13.56
C ALA A 232 5.89 -17.32 14.58
N GLN A 233 7.11 -17.59 14.11
CA GLN A 233 8.29 -17.83 14.93
C GLN A 233 9.14 -16.58 15.19
N SER A 234 9.27 -15.67 14.21
CA SER A 234 10.19 -14.53 14.31
C SER A 234 9.52 -13.26 14.84
N MET A 235 8.28 -12.96 14.44
CA MET A 235 7.61 -11.70 14.78
C MET A 235 6.93 -11.76 16.15
N ARG A 236 7.71 -11.92 17.23
CA ARG A 236 7.20 -12.15 18.59
C ARG A 236 6.42 -10.97 19.18
N ALA A 237 6.69 -9.75 18.70
CA ALA A 237 6.00 -8.54 19.08
C ALA A 237 4.62 -8.37 18.41
N LEU A 238 4.31 -9.14 17.36
CA LEU A 238 3.12 -8.95 16.54
C LEU A 238 1.84 -9.35 17.29
N ARG A 239 0.93 -8.39 17.42
CA ARG A 239 -0.35 -8.44 18.16
C ARG A 239 -1.56 -8.25 17.26
N VAL A 240 -1.39 -7.60 16.12
CA VAL A 240 -2.42 -7.49 15.08
C VAL A 240 -1.83 -7.96 13.77
N PHE A 241 -2.48 -8.94 13.16
CA PHE A 241 -2.18 -9.36 11.79
C PHE A 241 -3.49 -9.37 11.01
N ARG A 242 -3.52 -8.65 9.89
CA ARG A 242 -4.64 -8.67 8.95
C ARG A 242 -4.12 -8.78 7.53
N MET A 243 -4.74 -9.66 6.76
CA MET A 243 -4.54 -9.72 5.32
C MET A 243 -5.88 -9.87 4.64
N GLY A 244 -6.06 -9.22 3.50
CA GLY A 244 -7.36 -9.17 2.84
C GLY A 244 -7.38 -8.16 1.72
N SER A 245 -8.59 -7.82 1.28
CA SER A 245 -8.80 -6.81 0.25
C SER A 245 -9.53 -5.60 0.81
N GLY A 246 -8.95 -4.42 0.61
CA GLY A 246 -9.48 -3.14 1.06
C GLY A 246 -10.33 -2.47 0.00
N SER A 247 -11.06 -1.44 0.45
CA SER A 247 -11.86 -0.64 -0.48
C SER A 247 -11.00 0.41 -1.19
N TRP A 248 -10.41 0.04 -2.33
CA TRP A 248 -9.62 0.93 -3.18
C TRP A 248 -10.46 2.02 -3.86
N GLY A 249 -11.71 1.71 -4.22
CA GLY A 249 -12.65 2.64 -4.85
C GLY A 249 -13.52 3.45 -3.88
N GLY A 250 -13.24 3.41 -2.57
CA GLY A 250 -14.08 4.04 -1.55
C GLY A 250 -15.14 3.09 -0.98
N SER A 251 -15.30 3.11 0.35
CA SER A 251 -16.25 2.23 1.02
C SER A 251 -17.63 2.86 1.07
N GLY A 252 -18.60 2.18 0.46
CA GLY A 252 -20.01 2.50 0.62
C GLY A 252 -20.44 2.54 2.09
N ASP A 253 -19.85 1.72 2.97
CA ASP A 253 -20.22 1.71 4.39
C ASP A 253 -19.82 3.01 5.10
N THR A 254 -18.61 3.51 4.81
CA THR A 254 -18.14 4.79 5.38
C THR A 254 -18.96 5.95 4.86
N LEU A 255 -19.19 6.01 3.54
CA LEU A 255 -19.97 7.07 2.95
C LEU A 255 -21.42 7.06 3.47
N ASN A 256 -22.05 5.89 3.56
CA ASN A 256 -23.39 5.77 4.12
C ASN A 256 -23.43 6.15 5.60
N SER A 257 -22.42 5.79 6.42
CA SER A 257 -22.34 6.24 7.81
C SER A 257 -22.22 7.76 7.93
N ILE A 258 -21.42 8.40 7.08
CA ILE A 258 -21.27 9.87 7.08
C ILE A 258 -22.59 10.54 6.70
N LEU A 259 -23.31 10.02 5.71
CA LEU A 259 -24.61 10.57 5.29
C LEU A 259 -25.70 10.45 6.37
N GLN A 260 -25.55 9.55 7.35
CA GLN A 260 -26.44 9.46 8.50
C GLN A 260 -26.03 10.42 9.63
N ASP A 261 -24.83 10.99 9.60
CA ASP A 261 -24.33 11.89 10.63
C ASP A 261 -24.85 13.33 10.39
N VAL A 262 -25.45 13.91 11.43
CA VAL A 262 -26.06 15.24 11.41
C VAL A 262 -25.06 16.32 10.99
N LEU A 263 -23.78 16.18 11.36
CA LEU A 263 -22.71 17.13 11.05
C LEU A 263 -22.36 17.18 9.56
N TYR A 264 -22.70 16.14 8.80
CA TYR A 264 -22.33 15.99 7.40
C TYR A 264 -23.55 15.99 6.46
N SER A 265 -24.75 16.19 7.00
CA SER A 265 -26.02 16.19 6.26
C SER A 265 -26.10 17.23 5.13
N GLU A 266 -25.30 18.30 5.21
CA GLU A 266 -25.25 19.37 4.20
C GLU A 266 -24.13 19.19 3.14
N ILE A 267 -23.22 18.21 3.31
CA ILE A 267 -22.10 18.03 2.38
C ILE A 267 -22.57 17.23 1.16
N HIS A 268 -22.42 17.84 -0.02
CA HIS A 268 -22.77 17.22 -1.29
C HIS A 268 -22.02 15.89 -1.51
N TYR A 269 -22.75 14.83 -1.86
CA TYR A 269 -22.25 13.47 -2.05
C TYR A 269 -20.98 13.41 -2.91
N ALA A 270 -20.95 14.09 -4.05
CA ALA A 270 -19.79 14.07 -4.95
C ALA A 270 -18.51 14.65 -4.30
N THR A 271 -18.65 15.64 -3.42
CA THR A 271 -17.53 16.24 -2.70
C THR A 271 -17.03 15.31 -1.60
N SER A 272 -17.94 14.58 -0.94
CA SER A 272 -17.60 13.56 0.05
C SER A 272 -16.92 12.36 -0.61
N SER A 273 -17.47 11.83 -1.71
CA SER A 273 -16.92 10.68 -2.43
C SER A 273 -15.43 10.86 -2.69
N HIS A 274 -15.01 11.95 -3.33
CA HIS A 274 -13.59 12.17 -3.64
C HIS A 274 -12.67 12.20 -2.38
N ARG A 275 -13.18 12.57 -1.20
CA ARG A 275 -12.38 12.57 0.04
C ARG A 275 -12.25 11.19 0.68
N TYR A 276 -13.21 10.28 0.41
CA TYR A 276 -13.30 8.95 1.01
C TYR A 276 -13.01 7.82 0.01
N ASP A 277 -12.97 8.15 -1.28
CA ASP A 277 -12.42 7.31 -2.34
C ASP A 277 -10.91 7.13 -2.10
N THR A 278 -10.38 5.96 -2.44
CA THR A 278 -8.96 5.59 -2.28
C THR A 278 -8.39 5.70 -0.86
N ALA A 279 -9.22 5.52 0.18
CA ALA A 279 -8.81 5.65 1.58
C ALA A 279 -8.21 4.37 2.21
N ALA A 280 -7.97 3.31 1.44
CA ALA A 280 -7.46 2.03 1.96
C ALA A 280 -6.14 2.18 2.75
N HIS A 281 -5.20 2.99 2.22
CA HIS A 281 -3.93 3.34 2.88
C HIS A 281 -4.08 4.13 4.18
N ARG A 282 -5.26 4.70 4.45
CA ARG A 282 -5.57 5.44 5.69
C ARG A 282 -6.32 4.57 6.70
N ASN A 283 -7.18 3.70 6.18
CA ASN A 283 -8.21 3.01 6.95
C ASN A 283 -7.92 1.51 7.13
N PHE A 284 -6.70 1.04 6.86
CA PHE A 284 -6.31 -0.37 6.96
C PHE A 284 -6.65 -1.03 8.32
N ALA A 285 -6.65 -0.24 9.41
CA ALA A 285 -7.00 -0.68 10.76
C ALA A 285 -8.51 -0.62 11.07
N GLY A 286 -9.31 -0.04 10.16
CA GLY A 286 -10.76 0.13 10.30
C GLY A 286 -11.52 -1.18 10.44
N PRO A 287 -12.81 -1.11 10.79
CA PRO A 287 -13.68 -2.28 10.85
C PRO A 287 -13.84 -2.96 9.49
N GLU A 288 -13.97 -4.29 9.48
CA GLU A 288 -14.26 -5.03 8.24
C GLU A 288 -15.54 -4.52 7.55
N PRO A 289 -15.58 -4.49 6.20
CA PRO A 289 -16.77 -4.11 5.46
C PRO A 289 -18.00 -4.94 5.87
N LEU A 290 -19.18 -4.35 5.75
CA LEU A 290 -20.41 -5.10 6.00
C LEU A 290 -20.58 -6.17 4.93
N GLY A 291 -20.57 -7.44 5.35
CA GLY A 291 -20.91 -8.58 4.53
C GLY A 291 -22.37 -8.54 4.02
N PRO A 292 -22.81 -9.61 3.33
CA PRO A 292 -24.19 -9.70 2.83
C PRO A 292 -25.18 -9.68 3.99
N GLN A 293 -25.95 -8.59 4.10
CA GLN A 293 -26.96 -8.34 5.13
C GLN A 293 -28.18 -7.65 4.52
N SER A 294 -29.31 -7.65 5.23
CA SER A 294 -30.50 -6.89 4.82
C SER A 294 -30.21 -5.38 4.80
N VAL A 295 -30.94 -4.64 3.97
CA VAL A 295 -30.77 -3.18 3.84
C VAL A 295 -31.12 -2.49 5.16
N GLU A 296 -32.13 -2.97 5.87
CA GLU A 296 -32.57 -2.45 7.18
C GLU A 296 -31.46 -2.60 8.22
N THR A 297 -30.86 -3.79 8.32
CA THR A 297 -29.74 -4.03 9.24
C THR A 297 -28.54 -3.14 8.92
N ARG A 298 -28.24 -2.94 7.63
CA ARG A 298 -27.14 -2.06 7.21
C ARG A 298 -27.41 -0.61 7.62
N LYS A 299 -28.62 -0.09 7.46
CA LYS A 299 -28.99 1.26 7.90
C LYS A 299 -28.83 1.45 9.39
N ASP A 300 -29.26 0.48 10.20
CA ASP A 300 -29.08 0.53 11.66
C ASP A 300 -27.60 0.59 12.03
N ILE A 301 -26.74 -0.16 11.33
CA ILE A 301 -25.30 -0.13 11.55
C ILE A 301 -24.68 1.18 11.04
N TRP A 302 -25.10 1.71 9.89
CA TRP A 302 -24.58 2.99 9.39
C TRP A 302 -24.97 4.16 10.27
N ALA A 303 -26.12 4.10 10.93
CA ALA A 303 -26.52 5.06 11.97
C ALA A 303 -25.63 4.98 13.23
N THR A 304 -24.83 3.92 13.38
CA THR A 304 -23.76 3.89 14.39
C THR A 304 -22.53 4.65 13.89
N THR A 305 -21.70 5.10 14.81
CA THR A 305 -20.41 5.74 14.50
C THR A 305 -19.32 4.75 14.07
N LYS A 306 -19.64 3.45 13.90
CA LYS A 306 -18.67 2.38 13.64
C LYS A 306 -17.83 2.61 12.39
N TYR A 307 -18.44 3.01 11.28
CA TYR A 307 -17.77 3.17 9.98
C TYR A 307 -17.47 4.64 9.63
N LEU A 308 -17.75 5.58 10.55
CA LEU A 308 -17.60 7.02 10.35
C LEU A 308 -16.17 7.42 9.94
N TYR A 309 -15.17 6.72 10.48
CA TYR A 309 -13.76 7.02 10.25
C TYR A 309 -13.09 6.13 9.21
N GLY A 310 -13.86 5.32 8.48
CA GLY A 310 -13.31 4.44 7.46
C GLY A 310 -13.72 2.98 7.63
N THR A 311 -13.50 2.24 6.57
CA THR A 311 -13.69 0.80 6.50
C THR A 311 -12.33 0.17 6.22
N GLY A 312 -12.03 -0.90 6.93
CA GLY A 312 -10.82 -1.70 6.74
C GLY A 312 -10.97 -2.72 5.61
N MET A 313 -10.17 -3.79 5.69
CA MET A 313 -10.13 -4.85 4.68
C MET A 313 -11.19 -5.93 4.97
N SER A 314 -11.74 -6.53 3.91
CA SER A 314 -12.42 -7.81 3.97
C SER A 314 -11.40 -8.91 4.29
N LEU A 315 -11.65 -9.69 5.34
CA LEU A 315 -10.79 -10.82 5.73
C LEU A 315 -11.30 -12.16 5.18
N SER A 316 -12.16 -12.13 4.16
CA SER A 316 -12.74 -13.32 3.57
C SER A 316 -11.65 -14.23 2.98
N ARG A 317 -11.92 -15.54 2.89
CA ARG A 317 -10.94 -16.48 2.34
C ARG A 317 -10.55 -16.16 0.89
N ALA A 318 -11.47 -15.61 0.11
CA ALA A 318 -11.24 -15.23 -1.28
C ALA A 318 -10.27 -14.04 -1.43
N ASP A 319 -10.18 -13.20 -0.39
CA ASP A 319 -9.38 -11.97 -0.40
C ASP A 319 -8.00 -12.16 0.26
N ARG A 320 -7.70 -13.36 0.77
CA ARG A 320 -6.45 -13.67 1.47
C ARG A 320 -5.66 -14.77 0.76
N LEU A 321 -4.37 -14.84 1.06
CA LEU A 321 -3.44 -15.87 0.55
C LEU A 321 -3.42 -15.92 -0.99
N GLN A 322 -3.45 -14.75 -1.62
CA GLN A 322 -3.52 -14.61 -3.06
C GLN A 322 -2.16 -14.90 -3.73
N TYR A 323 -2.23 -15.30 -4.99
CA TYR A 323 -1.08 -15.52 -5.87
C TYR A 323 -1.25 -14.72 -7.15
N VAL A 324 -0.13 -14.30 -7.73
CA VAL A 324 -0.13 -13.54 -8.98
C VAL A 324 0.90 -14.11 -9.97
N GLU A 325 0.54 -14.12 -11.25
CA GLU A 325 1.48 -14.33 -12.36
C GLU A 325 1.79 -12.97 -12.99
N TYR A 326 3.07 -12.68 -13.21
CA TYR A 326 3.48 -11.58 -14.06
C TYR A 326 3.62 -12.06 -15.51
N ASN A 327 3.02 -11.38 -16.48
CA ASN A 327 3.09 -11.71 -17.89
C ASN A 327 3.20 -10.45 -18.75
N ILE A 328 4.43 -10.18 -19.19
CA ILE A 328 4.72 -9.05 -20.07
C ILE A 328 4.04 -9.22 -21.45
N GLY A 329 3.22 -8.24 -21.82
CA GLY A 329 2.43 -8.23 -23.05
C GLY A 329 0.95 -8.55 -22.88
N MET A 330 0.47 -8.65 -21.64
CA MET A 330 -0.93 -8.49 -21.31
C MET A 330 -1.23 -7.01 -21.03
N ALA A 331 -2.48 -6.58 -21.23
CA ALA A 331 -2.92 -5.21 -20.91
C ALA A 331 -2.74 -4.86 -19.42
N CYS A 332 -2.93 -5.84 -18.54
CA CYS A 332 -2.49 -5.80 -17.15
C CYS A 332 -1.46 -6.93 -16.97
N PRO A 333 -0.18 -6.61 -16.70
CA PRO A 333 0.85 -7.63 -16.66
C PRO A 333 0.69 -8.54 -15.44
N TYR A 334 -0.01 -8.11 -14.40
CA TYR A 334 -0.32 -8.93 -13.24
C TYR A 334 -1.67 -9.62 -13.42
N LEU A 335 -1.64 -10.95 -13.50
CA LEU A 335 -2.83 -11.78 -13.55
C LEU A 335 -3.07 -12.34 -12.15
N GLU A 336 -4.06 -11.77 -11.47
CA GLU A 336 -4.53 -12.26 -10.17
C GLU A 336 -5.15 -13.64 -10.31
N ILE A 337 -4.67 -14.56 -9.47
CA ILE A 337 -5.24 -15.90 -9.37
C ILE A 337 -5.81 -16.05 -7.97
N THR A 338 -7.13 -15.89 -7.86
CA THR A 338 -7.86 -16.16 -6.63
C THR A 338 -8.44 -17.58 -6.62
N PRO A 339 -8.43 -18.29 -5.48
CA PRO A 339 -9.08 -19.59 -5.37
C PRO A 339 -10.57 -19.50 -5.75
N GLY A 340 -10.97 -20.19 -6.82
CA GLY A 340 -12.37 -20.25 -7.28
C GLY A 340 -12.75 -19.34 -8.45
N HIS A 341 -11.82 -18.60 -9.06
CA HIS A 341 -12.12 -17.75 -10.22
C HIS A 341 -12.27 -18.58 -11.53
N PRO A 342 -13.36 -18.38 -12.32
CA PRO A 342 -13.67 -19.22 -13.49
C PRO A 342 -12.91 -18.86 -14.79
N ARG A 343 -12.17 -17.73 -14.84
CA ARG A 343 -11.46 -17.28 -16.06
C ARG A 343 -10.11 -17.98 -16.29
N ILE A 344 -10.03 -19.27 -16.04
CA ILE A 344 -8.79 -20.02 -16.29
C ILE A 344 -8.94 -20.79 -17.59
N ASP A 345 -8.24 -20.31 -18.62
CA ASP A 345 -8.08 -21.01 -19.88
C ASP A 345 -7.37 -22.36 -19.63
N PRO A 346 -7.96 -23.50 -20.00
CA PRO A 346 -7.33 -24.81 -19.82
C PRO A 346 -6.04 -25.00 -20.63
N GLU A 347 -5.77 -24.20 -21.66
CA GLU A 347 -4.50 -24.23 -22.41
C GLU A 347 -3.39 -23.37 -21.76
N ILE A 348 -3.76 -22.34 -20.99
CA ILE A 348 -2.83 -21.54 -20.18
C ILE A 348 -2.82 -22.14 -18.78
N GLY A 349 -2.08 -23.25 -18.64
CA GLY A 349 -1.84 -24.01 -17.41
C GLY A 349 -2.34 -23.35 -16.12
N ALA A 350 -3.57 -23.72 -15.76
CA ALA A 350 -4.29 -23.40 -14.53
C ALA A 350 -3.52 -23.86 -13.27
N PHE A 351 -2.42 -23.18 -12.93
CA PHE A 351 -1.69 -23.51 -11.71
C PHE A 351 -2.24 -22.69 -10.56
N ALA A 352 -3.26 -23.24 -9.90
CA ALA A 352 -3.33 -23.12 -8.46
C ALA A 352 -2.01 -23.64 -7.88
N PRO A 353 -1.46 -23.08 -6.79
CA PRO A 353 -0.48 -23.81 -6.00
C PRO A 353 -1.05 -25.21 -5.81
N GLU A 354 -0.28 -26.26 -6.11
CA GLU A 354 -0.72 -27.67 -6.02
C GLU A 354 -1.68 -27.86 -4.85
N LYS A 355 -2.77 -28.64 -4.99
CA LYS A 355 -3.85 -28.74 -3.99
C LYS A 355 -3.37 -28.87 -2.53
N GLU A 356 -2.22 -29.50 -2.32
CA GLU A 356 -1.54 -29.62 -1.01
C GLU A 356 -1.02 -28.30 -0.43
N THR A 357 -0.60 -27.36 -1.27
CA THR A 357 -0.11 -26.03 -0.91
C THR A 357 -1.21 -25.18 -0.28
N LEU A 358 -2.43 -25.17 -0.85
CA LEU A 358 -3.54 -24.40 -0.26
C LEU A 358 -3.83 -24.82 1.18
N ALA A 359 -3.85 -26.13 1.44
CA ALA A 359 -4.06 -26.66 2.78
C ALA A 359 -2.93 -26.28 3.75
N LYS A 360 -1.66 -26.28 3.28
CA LYS A 360 -0.51 -25.81 4.05
C LYS A 360 -0.62 -24.31 4.35
N ASP A 361 -0.99 -23.50 3.36
CA ASP A 361 -1.12 -22.05 3.51
C ASP A 361 -2.20 -21.70 4.54
N ASP A 362 -3.37 -22.33 4.44
CA ASP A 362 -4.46 -22.15 5.40
C ASP A 362 -4.05 -22.60 6.81
N THR A 363 -3.35 -23.74 6.93
CA THR A 363 -2.83 -24.22 8.22
C THR A 363 -1.84 -23.22 8.83
N SER A 364 -0.88 -22.71 8.05
CA SER A 364 0.09 -21.73 8.51
C SER A 364 -0.53 -20.38 8.85
N TYR A 365 -1.59 -19.97 8.13
CA TYR A 365 -2.36 -18.77 8.44
C TYR A 365 -3.06 -18.87 9.80
N GLU A 366 -3.78 -19.97 10.06
CA GLU A 366 -4.42 -20.19 11.35
C GLU A 366 -3.40 -20.32 12.48
N ALA A 367 -2.25 -20.95 12.23
CA ALA A 367 -1.15 -21.03 13.19
C ALA A 367 -0.57 -19.66 13.56
N LEU A 368 -0.38 -18.76 12.58
CA LEU A 368 0.05 -17.39 12.84
C LEU A 368 -1.01 -16.63 13.65
N LEU A 369 -2.30 -16.73 13.28
CA LEU A 369 -3.37 -16.07 14.03
C LEU A 369 -3.46 -16.57 15.47
N ALA A 370 -3.30 -17.88 15.70
CA ALA A 370 -3.26 -18.45 17.05
C ALA A 370 -2.08 -17.90 17.85
N ALA A 371 -0.89 -17.82 17.25
CA ALA A 371 0.29 -17.22 17.88
C ALA A 371 0.08 -15.74 18.23
N VAL A 372 -0.55 -14.96 17.34
CA VAL A 372 -0.89 -13.56 17.55
C VAL A 372 -1.87 -13.40 18.72
N ARG A 373 -2.95 -14.21 18.78
CA ARG A 373 -3.93 -14.18 19.89
C ARG A 373 -3.29 -14.49 21.24
N ALA A 374 -2.46 -15.54 21.29
CA ALA A 374 -1.75 -15.92 22.52
C ALA A 374 -0.86 -14.79 23.06
N ARG A 375 -0.27 -13.97 22.19
CA ARG A 375 0.56 -12.81 22.60
C ARG A 375 -0.27 -11.65 23.14
N VAL A 376 -1.53 -11.53 22.74
CA VAL A 376 -2.45 -10.50 23.25
C VAL A 376 -2.89 -10.82 24.68
N GLU A 377 -3.11 -12.11 24.98
CA GLU A 377 -3.59 -12.61 26.28
C GLU A 377 -2.55 -12.57 27.42
N ILE A 378 -1.26 -12.40 27.10
CA ILE A 378 -0.15 -12.38 28.08
C ILE A 378 0.07 -10.98 28.72
N LYS A 379 -0.74 -9.97 28.36
CA LYS A 379 -0.78 -8.65 29.02
C LYS A 379 -2.00 -8.52 29.90
#